data_AF-A0A948G435-F1
#
_entry.id   AF-A0A948G435-F1
#
_cell.length_a   1.000
_cell.length_b   1.000
_cell.length_c   1.000
_cell.angle_alpha   90.00
_cell.angle_beta   90.00
_cell.angle_gamma   90.00
#
_symmetry.space_group_name_H-M   'P 1'
#
loop_
_entity.id
_entity.type
_entity.pdbx_description
1 polymer ?
#
loop_
_entity_poly.entity_id
_entity_poly.type
_entity_poly.pdbx_seq_one_letter_code
_entity_poly.pdbx_strand_id
1 'polypeptide(L)'
;MTTIRYTLSLPQALNAKVKDLAVSLGLPVATFIRHLVIQEVKKTSMPVFSMSQQTEEVIQKADQAYSKGELSSFSSPDEMFDNLEKGL
;
A
#
# COMPACT_ATOMS: atom_id res chain seq x y z
N MET A 1 -0.34 -14.80 8.12
CA MET A 1 -1.19 -13.59 8.24
C MET A 1 -1.74 -13.52 9.65
N THR A 2 -1.37 -12.50 10.43
CA THR A 2 -1.86 -12.32 11.80
C THR A 2 -3.16 -11.54 11.77
N THR A 3 -4.24 -12.10 12.30
CA THR A 3 -5.55 -11.45 12.34
C THR A 3 -5.78 -10.84 13.72
N ILE A 4 -5.96 -9.52 13.78
CA ILE A 4 -6.28 -8.79 15.02
C ILE A 4 -7.78 -8.49 15.04
N ARG A 5 -8.44 -8.76 16.17
CA ARG A 5 -9.87 -8.47 16.39
C ARG A 5 -10.00 -7.19 17.20
N TYR A 6 -10.79 -6.25 16.68
CA TYR A 6 -11.13 -5.01 17.37
C TYR A 6 -12.60 -5.03 17.83
N THR A 7 -12.85 -4.60 19.06
CA THR A 7 -14.20 -4.36 19.58
C THR A 7 -14.40 -2.85 19.67
N LEU A 8 -15.47 -2.35 19.04
CA LEU A 8 -15.76 -0.91 18.97
C LEU A 8 -17.07 -0.62 19.70
N SER A 9 -17.03 0.35 20.61
CA SER A 9 -18.25 0.88 21.25
C SER A 9 -18.66 2.16 20.53
N LEU A 10 -19.90 2.21 20.05
CA LEU A 10 -20.46 3.35 19.32
C LEU A 10 -21.79 3.76 19.95
N PRO A 11 -22.13 5.06 19.97
CA PRO A 11 -23.47 5.50 20.27
C PRO A 11 -24.51 4.83 19.36
N GLN A 12 -25.67 4.48 19.90
CA GLN A 12 -26.69 3.71 19.19
C GLN A 12 -27.12 4.36 17.86
N ALA A 13 -27.31 5.68 17.85
CA ALA A 13 -27.69 6.42 16.65
C ALA A 13 -26.62 6.34 15.55
N LEU A 14 -25.35 6.37 15.93
CA LEU A 14 -24.23 6.26 14.99
C LEU A 14 -24.14 4.84 14.41
N ASN A 15 -24.32 3.82 15.25
CA ASN A 15 -24.35 2.43 14.82
C ASN A 15 -25.46 2.18 13.79
N ALA A 16 -26.65 2.76 13.99
CA ALA A 16 -27.75 2.68 13.03
C ALA A 16 -27.36 3.30 11.67
N LYS A 17 -26.81 4.52 11.68
CA LYS A 17 -26.36 5.20 10.46
C LYS A 17 -25.28 4.42 9.71
N VAL A 18 -24.30 3.85 10.41
CA VAL A 18 -23.25 3.02 9.81
C VAL A 18 -23.83 1.77 9.17
N LYS A 19 -24.81 1.14 9.80
CA LYS A 19 -25.53 -0.02 9.24
C LYS A 19 -26.30 0.35 7.99
N ASP A 20 -27.07 1.44 8.02
CA ASP A 20 -27.86 1.89 6.87
C ASP A 20 -26.97 2.19 5.66
N LEU A 21 -25.83 2.87 5.90
CA LEU A 21 -24.84 3.16 4.85
C LEU A 21 -24.21 1.88 4.29
N ALA A 22 -23.80 0.96 5.16
CA ALA A 22 -23.24 -0.31 4.72
C ALA A 22 -24.23 -1.11 3.86
N VAL A 23 -25.50 -1.16 4.27
CA VAL A 23 -26.59 -1.82 3.51
C VAL A 23 -26.83 -1.12 2.18
N SER A 24 -26.85 0.21 2.14
CA SER A 24 -27.03 0.97 0.89
C SER A 24 -25.95 0.70 -0.15
N LEU A 25 -24.74 0.36 0.31
CA LEU A 25 -23.60 0.01 -0.53
C LEU A 25 -23.51 -1.50 -0.83
N GLY A 26 -24.44 -2.31 -0.32
CA GLY A 26 -24.42 -3.77 -0.44
C GLY A 26 -23.24 -4.43 0.29
N LEU A 27 -22.65 -3.75 1.29
CA LEU A 27 -21.47 -4.21 2.00
C LEU A 27 -21.83 -4.72 3.41
N PRO A 28 -21.15 -5.77 3.89
CA PRO A 28 -21.17 -6.10 5.31
C PRO A 28 -20.63 -4.94 6.15
N VAL A 29 -21.26 -4.69 7.30
CA VAL A 29 -20.89 -3.58 8.22
C VAL A 29 -19.41 -3.62 8.61
N ALA A 30 -18.86 -4.82 8.86
CA ALA A 30 -17.45 -4.99 9.18
C ALA A 30 -16.51 -4.56 8.03
N THR A 31 -16.90 -4.85 6.78
CA THR A 31 -16.16 -4.43 5.59
C THR A 31 -16.19 -2.92 5.43
N PHE A 32 -17.35 -2.30 5.65
CA PHE A 32 -17.50 -0.86 5.61
C PHE A 32 -16.66 -0.15 6.68
N ILE A 33 -16.68 -0.64 7.92
CA ILE A 33 -15.82 -0.10 9.01
C ILE A 33 -14.34 -0.25 8.66
N ARG A 34 -13.92 -1.41 8.14
CA ARG A 34 -12.53 -1.62 7.68
C ARG A 34 -12.15 -0.59 6.61
N HIS A 35 -13.02 -0.34 5.64
CA HIS A 35 -12.80 0.65 4.60
C HIS A 35 -12.58 2.05 5.20
N LEU A 36 -13.46 2.48 6.12
CA LEU A 36 -13.35 3.78 6.78
C LEU A 36 -12.01 3.95 7.51
N VAL A 37 -11.58 2.94 8.26
CA VAL A 37 -10.30 2.96 8.97
C VAL A 37 -9.13 3.06 8.00
N ILE A 38 -9.13 2.28 6.92
CA ILE A 38 -8.07 2.34 5.90
C ILE A 38 -8.01 3.74 5.26
N GLN A 39 -9.16 4.33 4.92
CA GLN A 39 -9.20 5.66 4.34
C GLN A 39 -8.63 6.71 5.29
N GLU A 40 -8.94 6.61 6.58
CA GLU A 40 -8.41 7.54 7.58
C GLU A 40 -6.91 7.38 7.80
N VAL A 41 -6.43 6.14 7.83
CA VAL A 41 -4.99 5.83 7.90
C VAL A 41 -4.26 6.26 6.63
N LYS A 42 -4.92 6.30 5.47
CA LYS A 42 -4.31 6.82 4.23
C LYS A 42 -4.16 8.34 4.24
N LYS A 43 -5.08 9.07 4.88
CA LYS A 43 -5.00 10.53 5.02
C LYS A 43 -3.89 10.95 5.97
N THR A 44 -3.66 10.15 7.00
CA THR A 44 -2.52 10.32 7.89
C THR A 44 -1.31 9.74 7.17
N SER A 45 -0.19 10.47 7.02
CA SER A 45 1.01 9.87 6.42
C SER A 45 1.32 8.56 7.14
N MET A 46 1.32 7.43 6.42
CA MET A 46 1.83 6.20 7.00
C MET A 46 3.24 6.48 7.53
N PRO A 47 3.61 5.95 8.71
CA PRO A 47 4.97 6.10 9.20
C PRO A 47 5.90 5.54 8.12
N VAL A 48 6.67 6.44 7.51
CA VAL A 48 7.73 6.05 6.59
C VAL A 48 8.83 5.50 7.49
N PHE A 49 8.88 4.18 7.63
CA PHE A 49 9.96 3.54 8.35
C PHE A 49 11.25 3.79 7.58
N SER A 50 12.30 4.24 8.27
CA SER A 50 13.63 4.35 7.67
C SER A 50 14.01 3.01 7.05
N MET A 51 14.52 3.04 5.82
CA MET A 51 14.98 1.84 5.14
C MET A 51 16.15 1.23 5.92
N SER A 52 16.39 -0.07 5.74
CA SER A 52 17.59 -0.69 6.32
C SER A 52 18.84 -0.11 5.66
N GLN A 53 19.96 -0.03 6.37
CA GLN A 53 21.24 0.48 5.82
C GLN A 53 21.62 -0.23 4.50
N GLN A 54 21.39 -1.53 4.42
CA GLN A 54 21.64 -2.32 3.20
C GLN A 54 20.79 -1.83 2.02
N THR A 55 19.53 -1.50 2.26
CA THR A 55 18.62 -0.99 1.23
C THR A 55 19.01 0.43 0.80
N GLU A 56 19.42 1.28 1.74
CA GLU A 56 19.89 2.64 1.44
C GLU A 56 21.15 2.61 0.55
N GLU A 57 22.11 1.75 0.84
CA GLU A 57 23.33 1.60 0.02
C GLU A 57 23.03 1.13 -1.40
N VAL A 58 22.10 0.19 -1.56
CA VAL A 58 21.69 -0.31 -2.89
C VAL A 58 20.99 0.79 -3.69
N ILE A 59 20.10 1.56 -3.06
CA ILE A 59 19.42 2.67 -3.69
C ILE A 59 20.41 3.76 -4.09
N GLN A 60 21.37 4.09 -3.21
CA GLN A 60 22.38 5.10 -3.51
C GLN A 60 23.26 4.69 -4.70
N LYS A 61 23.63 3.41 -4.81
CA LYS A 61 24.34 2.89 -5.99
C LYS A 61 23.50 2.98 -7.25
N ALA A 62 22.21 2.64 -7.17
CA ALA A 62 21.30 2.73 -8.30
C ALA A 62 21.08 4.18 -8.77
N ASP A 63 20.97 5.13 -7.83
CA ASP A 63 20.78 6.55 -8.13
C ASP A 63 22.04 7.18 -8.75
N GLN A 64 23.22 6.76 -8.29
CA GLN A 64 24.49 7.11 -8.93
C GLN A 64 24.61 6.55 -10.35
N ALA A 65 24.18 5.30 -10.58
CA ALA A 65 24.17 4.69 -11.91
C ALA A 65 23.17 5.39 -12.85
N TYR A 66 21.99 5.79 -12.33
CA TYR A 66 21.01 6.60 -13.05
C TYR A 66 21.62 7.95 -13.46
N SER A 67 22.22 8.65 -12.50
CA SER A 67 22.84 9.97 -12.73
C SER A 67 23.99 9.95 -13.73
N LYS A 68 24.71 8.81 -13.81
CA LYS A 68 25.80 8.59 -14.77
C LYS A 68 25.33 8.11 -16.14
N GLY A 69 24.04 7.82 -16.31
CA GLY A 69 23.50 7.28 -17.56
C GLY A 69 23.93 5.83 -17.84
N GLU A 70 24.33 5.08 -16.81
CA GLU A 70 24.79 3.68 -16.92
C GLU A 70 23.61 2.69 -16.98
N LEU A 71 22.38 3.19 -17.09
CA LEU A 71 21.18 2.37 -17.11
C LEU A 71 20.85 1.86 -18.51
N SER A 72 20.46 0.59 -18.56
CA SER A 72 19.88 -0.03 -19.75
C SER A 72 18.55 0.63 -20.08
N SER A 73 18.49 1.32 -21.22
CA SER A 73 17.23 1.81 -21.78
C SER A 73 16.58 0.72 -22.61
N PHE A 74 15.31 0.41 -22.33
CA PHE A 74 14.52 -0.55 -23.12
C PHE A 74 13.47 0.19 -23.93
N SER A 75 13.27 -0.23 -25.18
CA SER A 75 12.36 0.46 -26.10
C SER A 75 10.94 -0.11 -26.04
N SER A 76 10.76 -1.31 -25.49
CA SER A 76 9.45 -1.92 -25.25
C SER A 76 9.39 -2.65 -23.89
N PRO A 77 8.19 -2.80 -23.32
CA PRO A 77 8.00 -3.62 -22.12
C PRO A 77 8.45 -5.08 -22.32
N ASP A 78 8.20 -5.67 -23.50
CA ASP A 78 8.57 -7.07 -23.78
C ASP A 78 10.10 -7.28 -23.73
N GLU A 79 10.86 -6.35 -24.29
CA GLU A 79 12.33 -6.35 -24.25
C GLU A 79 12.86 -6.25 -22.81
N MET A 80 12.18 -5.47 -21.97
CA MET A 80 12.52 -5.35 -20.55
C MET A 80 12.28 -6.67 -19.81
N PHE A 81 11.14 -7.34 -20.06
CA PHE A 81 10.81 -8.62 -19.40
C PHE A 81 11.76 -9.74 -19.82
N ASP A 82 12.10 -9.85 -21.11
CA ASP A 82 13.07 -10.84 -21.61
C ASP A 82 14.46 -10.68 -20.99
N ASN A 83 14.89 -9.44 -20.69
CA ASN A 83 16.17 -9.17 -20.03
C ASN A 83 16.11 -9.47 -18.52
N LEU A 84 14.96 -9.27 -17.88
CA LEU A 84 14.77 -9.61 -16.46
C LEU A 84 14.79 -11.13 -16.23
N GLU A 85 14.21 -11.92 -17.14
CA GLU A 85 14.23 -13.38 -17.05
C GLU A 85 15.64 -13.98 -17.25
N LYS A 86 16.50 -13.30 -18.01
CA LYS A 86 17.89 -13.73 -18.26
C LYS A 86 18.89 -13.26 -17.20
N GLY A 87 18.50 -12.32 -16.33
CA GLY A 87 19.35 -11.72 -15.29
C GLY A 87 19.16 -12.29 -13.88
N LEU A 88 18.30 -13.31 -13.73
CA LEU A 88 18.09 -14.12 -12.51
C LEU A 88 18.89 -15.43 -12.60
#